data_AF-F1LB08-F1
#
_entry.id   AF-F1LB08-F1
#
_cell.length_a   1.000
_cell.length_b   1.000
_cell.length_c   1.000
_cell.angle_alpha   90.00
_cell.angle_beta   90.00
_cell.angle_gamma   90.00
#
_symmetry.space_group_name_H-M   'P 1'
#
loop_
_entity.id
_entity.type
_entity.pdbx_description
1 polymer ?
#
loop_
_entity_poly.entity_id
_entity_poly.type
_entity_poly.pdbx_seq_one_letter_code
_entity_poly.pdbx_strand_id
1 'polypeptide(L)'
;MANAPVLERAGNSCCSFQRHFGISGTLQSPMKPRVDYNTKVTGKCGSVLVRLIPAPRGTGIVSAPVPKKLLQMAGVEDCYTSAVGQTATLGNFAKATYAAIQRTYSYLTPDLWKENALEKTPYQRYWEFLAQTPVRS
;
A
#
# COMPACT_ATOMS: atom_id res chain seq x y z
N MET A 1 22.74 15.36 9.99
CA MET A 1 21.63 15.57 10.94
C MET A 1 20.41 16.06 10.16
N ALA A 2 19.49 15.17 9.82
CA ALA A 2 18.22 15.52 9.18
C ALA A 2 17.10 14.78 9.92
N ASN A 3 16.46 15.54 10.83
CA ASN A 3 15.10 15.44 11.35
C ASN A 3 14.35 14.09 11.28
N ALA A 4 14.24 13.46 12.46
CA ALA A 4 13.41 12.29 12.77
C ALA A 4 11.87 12.40 12.59
N PRO A 5 11.18 13.57 12.60
CA PRO A 5 9.72 13.60 12.56
C PRO A 5 9.07 13.29 11.19
N VAL A 6 9.83 13.17 10.10
CA VAL A 6 9.28 12.81 8.78
C VAL A 6 9.22 11.29 8.57
N LEU A 7 10.11 10.52 9.22
CA LEU A 7 10.16 9.07 9.11
C LEU A 7 9.01 8.38 9.87
N GLU A 8 8.53 8.97 10.96
CA GLU A 8 7.51 8.37 11.83
C GLU A 8 6.11 8.38 11.20
N ARG A 9 5.77 9.41 10.43
CA ARG A 9 4.52 9.46 9.65
C ARG A 9 4.48 8.43 8.52
N ALA A 10 5.64 8.09 7.95
CA ALA A 10 5.75 6.97 7.01
C ALA A 10 5.58 5.62 7.72
N GLY A 11 6.09 5.49 8.95
CA GLY A 11 6.00 4.27 9.77
C GLY A 11 4.56 3.79 10.04
N ASN A 12 3.66 4.70 10.42
CA ASN A 12 2.25 4.35 10.69
C ASN A 12 1.49 3.92 9.41
N SER A 13 1.95 4.36 8.24
CA SER A 13 1.43 3.92 6.94
C SER A 13 2.04 2.57 6.49
N CYS A 14 3.28 2.29 6.91
CA CYS A 14 4.04 1.09 6.58
C CYS A 14 3.55 -0.14 7.37
N CYS A 15 3.19 0.02 8.65
CA CYS A 15 2.71 -1.09 9.49
C CYS A 15 1.37 -1.71 9.06
N SER A 16 0.58 -1.03 8.22
CA SER A 16 -0.65 -1.62 7.64
C SER A 16 -0.37 -2.55 6.46
N PHE A 17 0.80 -2.43 5.83
CA PHE A 17 1.24 -3.29 4.73
C PHE A 17 1.75 -4.66 5.22
N GLN A 18 2.42 -4.70 6.38
CA GLN A 18 2.92 -5.94 6.98
C GLN A 18 1.80 -6.87 7.51
N ARG A 19 0.64 -6.34 7.91
CA ARG A 19 -0.42 -7.13 8.58
C ARG A 19 -1.15 -8.14 7.68
N HIS A 20 -0.88 -8.18 6.37
CA HIS A 20 -1.45 -9.16 5.44
C HIS A 20 -0.52 -10.34 5.12
N PHE A 21 0.71 -10.36 5.63
CA PHE A 21 1.62 -11.48 5.48
C PHE A 21 1.86 -12.14 6.84
N GLY A 22 0.95 -13.04 7.23
CA GLY A 22 1.19 -13.97 8.31
C GLY A 22 2.38 -14.88 7.97
N ILE A 23 3.55 -14.59 8.53
CA ILE A 23 4.72 -15.47 8.51
C ILE A 23 4.53 -16.58 9.54
N SER A 24 3.72 -17.58 9.20
CA SER A 24 3.78 -18.90 9.83
C SER A 24 4.52 -19.82 8.85
N GLY A 25 5.67 -20.32 9.27
CA GLY A 25 6.54 -21.17 8.46
C GLY A 25 5.86 -22.48 8.09
N THR A 26 5.59 -22.66 6.79
CA THR A 26 5.51 -23.96 6.14
C THR A 26 6.17 -23.84 4.76
N LEU A 27 7.11 -24.75 4.50
CA LEU A 27 7.72 -24.98 3.20
C LEU A 27 6.62 -25.12 2.12
N GLN A 28 6.92 -24.58 0.94
CA GLN A 28 6.06 -24.55 -0.25
C GLN A 28 4.87 -23.57 -0.20
N SER A 29 5.18 -22.28 -0.03
CA SER A 29 4.25 -21.23 -0.47
C SER A 29 4.24 -21.19 -2.01
N PRO A 30 3.09 -21.28 -2.69
CA PRO A 30 3.06 -20.92 -4.11
C PRO A 30 3.60 -19.49 -4.22
N MET A 31 4.53 -19.28 -5.17
CA MET A 31 5.04 -17.97 -5.59
C MET A 31 3.96 -16.93 -5.36
N LYS A 32 4.13 -16.04 -4.37
CA LYS A 32 3.12 -15.02 -4.13
C LYS A 32 2.94 -14.28 -5.45
N PRO A 33 1.73 -14.23 -6.04
CA PRO A 33 1.57 -13.54 -7.29
C PRO A 33 2.09 -12.13 -7.08
N ARG A 34 2.92 -11.71 -8.04
CA ARG A 34 3.32 -10.30 -8.17
C ARG A 34 2.05 -9.47 -8.00
N VAL A 35 2.14 -8.28 -7.41
CA VAL A 35 0.96 -7.42 -7.24
C VAL A 35 0.47 -6.95 -8.62
N ASP A 36 -0.28 -7.82 -9.28
CA ASP A 36 -0.92 -7.60 -10.56
C ASP A 36 -2.17 -6.79 -10.22
N TYR A 37 -2.11 -5.49 -10.47
CA TYR A 37 -3.25 -4.62 -10.29
C TYR A 37 -4.20 -4.91 -11.46
N ASN A 38 -5.22 -5.70 -11.16
CA ASN A 38 -6.16 -6.18 -12.17
C ASN A 38 -7.11 -5.07 -12.64
N THR A 39 -7.24 -3.98 -11.87
CA THR A 39 -8.18 -2.89 -12.12
C THR A 39 -7.49 -1.55 -12.31
N LYS A 40 -8.03 -0.75 -13.25
CA LYS A 40 -7.63 0.64 -13.46
C LYS A 40 -8.04 1.45 -12.24
N VAL A 41 -7.08 1.99 -11.49
CA VAL A 41 -7.36 2.77 -10.27
C VAL A 41 -7.01 4.24 -10.48
N THR A 42 -7.78 5.12 -9.83
CA THR A 42 -7.56 6.56 -9.86
C THR A 42 -7.44 7.10 -8.43
N GLY A 43 -6.39 7.88 -8.17
CA GLY A 43 -6.18 8.64 -6.94
C GLY A 43 -6.27 10.14 -7.22
N LYS A 44 -6.93 10.89 -6.33
CA LYS A 44 -7.10 12.35 -6.44
C LYS A 44 -6.50 13.05 -5.22
N CYS A 45 -5.78 14.14 -5.45
CA CYS A 45 -5.35 15.07 -4.41
C CYS A 45 -5.36 16.51 -4.95
N GLY A 46 -6.26 17.35 -4.44
CA GLY A 46 -6.45 18.71 -4.95
C GLY A 46 -6.91 18.70 -6.42
N SER A 47 -6.20 19.46 -7.26
CA SER A 47 -6.39 19.50 -8.72
C SER A 47 -5.73 18.32 -9.45
N VAL A 48 -4.90 17.53 -8.77
CA VAL A 48 -4.12 16.44 -9.37
C VAL A 48 -4.88 15.13 -9.29
N LEU A 49 -5.01 14.46 -10.43
CA LEU A 49 -5.59 13.13 -10.58
C LEU A 49 -4.54 12.21 -11.22
N VAL A 50 -4.24 11.10 -10.56
CA VAL A 50 -3.30 10.08 -11.05
C VAL A 50 -4.07 8.78 -11.30
N ARG A 51 -3.89 8.22 -12.48
CA ARG A 51 -4.49 6.96 -12.92
C ARG A 51 -3.38 5.93 -13.14
N LEU A 52 -3.53 4.77 -12.49
CA LEU A 52 -2.67 3.60 -12.70
C LEU A 52 -3.40 2.63 -13.65
N ILE A 53 -2.72 2.19 -14.70
CA ILE A 53 -3.29 1.35 -15.77
C ILE A 53 -2.43 0.09 -15.96
N PRO A 54 -3.03 -1.12 -15.85
CA PRO A 54 -2.35 -2.40 -16.04
C PRO A 54 -1.54 -2.46 -17.32
N ALA A 55 -0.24 -2.70 -17.18
CA ALA A 55 0.71 -2.90 -18.25
C ALA A 55 1.04 -4.39 -18.37
N PRO A 56 1.29 -4.87 -19.60
CA PRO A 56 1.75 -6.24 -19.81
C PRO A 56 3.13 -6.46 -19.17
N ARG A 57 3.48 -7.73 -18.96
CA ARG A 57 4.72 -8.13 -18.29
C ARG A 57 5.95 -7.67 -19.06
N GLY A 58 6.92 -7.09 -18.35
CA GLY A 58 8.18 -6.61 -18.94
C GLY A 58 8.11 -5.21 -19.55
N THR A 59 7.03 -4.48 -19.32
CA THR A 59 6.90 -3.06 -19.73
C THR A 59 7.74 -2.14 -18.84
N GLY A 60 7.92 -2.50 -17.57
CA GLY A 60 8.52 -1.62 -16.58
C GLY A 60 7.58 -0.48 -16.16
N ILE A 61 8.11 0.42 -15.33
CA ILE A 61 7.35 1.55 -14.76
C ILE A 61 7.47 2.78 -15.66
N VAL A 62 6.38 3.11 -16.37
CA VAL A 62 6.27 4.33 -17.19
C VAL A 62 5.57 5.42 -16.39
N SER A 63 6.37 6.27 -15.75
CA SER A 63 5.88 7.37 -14.94
C SER A 63 6.90 8.48 -14.73
N ALA A 64 6.42 9.62 -14.24
CA ALA A 64 7.25 10.72 -13.75
C ALA A 64 8.16 10.27 -12.58
N PRO A 65 9.29 10.94 -12.31
CA PRO A 65 10.30 10.46 -11.35
C PRO A 65 9.79 10.28 -9.91
N VAL A 66 8.74 11.01 -9.53
CA VAL A 66 8.14 10.97 -8.18
C VAL A 66 7.29 9.70 -7.98
N PRO A 67 6.23 9.44 -8.78
CA PRO A 67 5.47 8.20 -8.70
C PRO A 67 6.31 6.98 -9.05
N LYS A 68 7.34 7.11 -9.88
CA LYS A 68 8.26 6.00 -10.21
C LYS A 68 8.91 5.41 -8.96
N LYS A 69 9.43 6.28 -8.09
CA LYS A 69 10.04 5.86 -6.82
C LYS A 69 9.01 5.23 -5.89
N LEU A 70 7.81 5.82 -5.80
CA LEU A 70 6.74 5.29 -4.95
C LEU A 70 6.25 3.91 -5.42
N LEU A 71 6.10 3.70 -6.72
CA LEU A 71 5.69 2.42 -7.31
C LEU A 71 6.78 1.35 -7.15
N GLN A 72 8.05 1.75 -7.29
CA GLN A 72 9.19 0.86 -7.03
C GLN A 72 9.25 0.43 -5.55
N MET A 73 8.99 1.35 -4.62
CA MET A 73 8.89 1.04 -3.19
C MET A 73 7.71 0.12 -2.87
N ALA A 74 6.61 0.25 -3.62
CA ALA A 74 5.44 -0.62 -3.48
C ALA A 74 5.63 -2.02 -4.12
N GLY A 75 6.75 -2.27 -4.81
CA GLY A 75 7.02 -3.54 -5.49
C GLY A 75 6.23 -3.74 -6.78
N VAL A 76 5.73 -2.67 -7.39
CA VAL A 76 5.03 -2.73 -8.69
C VAL A 76 6.06 -2.67 -9.81
N GLU A 77 6.07 -3.68 -10.67
CA GLU A 77 7.10 -3.79 -11.72
C GLU A 77 6.66 -3.18 -13.06
N ASP A 78 5.41 -3.38 -13.45
CA ASP A 78 4.90 -2.97 -14.75
C ASP A 78 3.74 -2.00 -14.54
N CYS A 79 3.83 -0.73 -14.92
CA CYS A 79 2.69 0.20 -14.83
C CYS A 79 2.76 1.39 -15.76
N TYR A 80 1.63 1.67 -16.41
CA TYR A 80 1.38 2.95 -17.07
C TYR A 80 0.71 3.91 -16.09
N THR A 81 1.20 5.14 -16.07
CA THR A 81 0.61 6.20 -15.25
C THR A 81 0.14 7.33 -16.14
N SER A 82 -1.05 7.84 -15.87
CA SER A 82 -1.58 9.06 -16.48
C SER A 82 -1.91 10.04 -15.37
N ALA A 83 -1.42 11.27 -15.50
CA ALA A 83 -1.64 12.32 -14.51
C ALA A 83 -2.27 13.54 -15.17
N VAL A 84 -3.31 14.08 -14.55
CA VAL A 84 -4.04 15.27 -14.99
C VAL A 84 -3.99 16.30 -13.86
N GLY A 85 -3.81 17.58 -14.21
CA GLY A 85 -3.74 18.69 -13.26
C GLY A 85 -2.32 19.21 -13.01
N GLN A 86 -2.14 19.97 -11.93
CA GLN A 86 -0.87 20.62 -11.61
C GLN A 86 0.14 19.65 -10.97
N THR A 87 0.82 18.87 -11.80
CA THR A 87 1.83 17.88 -11.39
C THR A 87 3.15 18.49 -10.91
N ALA A 88 3.33 19.81 -11.06
CA ALA A 88 4.50 20.54 -10.56
C ALA A 88 4.61 20.53 -9.02
N THR A 89 3.48 20.44 -8.30
CA THR A 89 3.47 20.39 -6.84
C THR A 89 3.72 18.96 -6.35
N LEU A 90 4.96 18.67 -6.00
CA LEU A 90 5.43 17.33 -5.59
C LEU A 90 4.58 16.69 -4.48
N GLY A 91 4.18 17.45 -3.46
CA GLY A 91 3.40 16.94 -2.33
C GLY A 91 2.03 16.39 -2.72
N ASN A 92 1.27 17.15 -3.52
CA ASN A 92 -0.05 16.73 -4.01
C ASN A 92 0.06 15.55 -4.96
N PHE A 93 1.09 15.53 -5.81
CA PHE A 93 1.31 14.46 -6.77
C PHE A 93 1.70 13.13 -6.10
N ALA A 94 2.59 13.18 -5.10
CA ALA A 94 2.95 12.02 -4.29
C ALA A 94 1.73 11.48 -3.52
N LYS A 95 0.93 12.38 -2.92
CA LYS A 95 -0.27 12.01 -2.17
C LYS A 95 -1.36 11.40 -3.07
N ALA A 96 -1.56 11.93 -4.28
CA ALA A 96 -2.49 11.36 -5.25
C ALA A 96 -2.06 9.94 -5.66
N THR A 97 -0.76 9.72 -5.87
CA THR A 97 -0.21 8.40 -6.23
C THR A 97 -0.39 7.40 -5.07
N TYR A 98 -0.06 7.81 -3.85
CA TYR A 98 -0.28 6.99 -2.66
C TYR A 98 -1.76 6.63 -2.47
N ALA A 99 -2.66 7.59 -2.68
CA ALA A 99 -4.09 7.39 -2.61
C ALA A 99 -4.64 6.45 -3.72
N ALA A 100 -3.93 6.32 -4.85
CA ALA A 100 -4.26 5.34 -5.89
C ALA A 100 -3.84 3.93 -5.44
N ILE A 101 -2.64 3.77 -4.88
CA ILE A 101 -2.14 2.49 -4.36
C ILE A 101 -3.03 1.97 -3.21
N GLN A 102 -3.43 2.86 -2.30
CA GLN A 102 -4.34 2.49 -1.20
C GLN A 102 -5.68 1.96 -1.73
N ARG A 103 -6.21 2.57 -2.80
CA ARG A 103 -7.47 2.13 -3.44
C ARG A 103 -7.35 0.77 -4.11
N THR A 104 -6.16 0.34 -4.50
CA THR A 104 -5.93 -1.01 -5.02
C THR A 104 -6.34 -2.08 -3.99
N TYR A 105 -6.06 -1.85 -2.71
CA TYR A 105 -6.51 -2.75 -1.62
C TYR A 105 -7.99 -2.61 -1.29
N SER A 106 -8.59 -1.46 -1.57
CA SER A 106 -10.04 -1.27 -1.37
C SER A 106 -10.88 -1.89 -2.48
N TYR A 107 -10.26 -2.26 -3.61
CA TYR A 107 -10.95 -2.92 -4.71
C TYR A 107 -11.15 -4.40 -4.39
N LEU A 108 -12.41 -4.82 -4.38
CA LEU A 108 -12.78 -6.20 -4.16
C LEU A 108 -12.73 -6.95 -5.49
N THR A 109 -11.67 -7.73 -5.71
CA THR A 109 -11.61 -8.68 -6.82
C THR A 109 -12.45 -9.93 -6.48
N PRO A 110 -13.00 -10.63 -7.48
CA PRO A 110 -13.79 -11.84 -7.25
C PRO A 110 -13.04 -12.94 -6.48
N ASP A 111 -11.70 -12.97 -6.54
CA ASP A 111 -10.86 -13.87 -5.77
C ASP A 111 -10.96 -13.67 -4.24
N LEU A 112 -11.31 -12.45 -3.83
CA LEU A 112 -11.38 -12.00 -2.44
C LEU A 112 -12.79 -12.12 -1.84
N TRP A 113 -13.77 -12.68 -2.57
CA TRP A 113 -15.15 -12.87 -2.10
C TRP A 113 -15.32 -14.04 -1.13
N LYS A 114 -14.26 -14.81 -0.89
CA LYS A 114 -14.28 -15.91 0.07
C LYS A 114 -14.62 -15.37 1.46
N GLU A 115 -15.54 -16.04 2.13
CA GLU A 115 -15.90 -15.71 3.49
C GLU A 115 -14.69 -15.94 4.40
N ASN A 116 -14.14 -14.86 4.95
CA ASN A 116 -13.06 -14.94 5.93
C ASN A 116 -13.68 -14.93 7.32
N ALA A 117 -13.49 -15.99 8.08
CA ALA A 117 -13.89 -16.03 9.49
C ALA A 117 -13.13 -14.96 10.29
N LEU A 118 -13.85 -14.23 11.15
CA LEU A 118 -13.24 -13.20 11.97
C LEU A 118 -12.44 -13.84 13.11
N GLU A 119 -11.12 -13.84 12.98
CA GLU A 119 -10.20 -14.24 14.05
C GLU A 119 -10.28 -13.27 15.23
N LYS A 120 -9.95 -13.76 16.44
CA LYS A 120 -9.89 -12.93 17.63
C LYS A 120 -8.88 -11.81 17.44
N THR A 121 -9.26 -10.58 17.80
CA THR A 121 -8.36 -9.43 17.70
C THR A 121 -7.12 -9.64 18.58
N PRO A 122 -5.95 -9.09 18.21
CA PRO A 122 -4.74 -9.22 19.03
C PRO A 122 -4.93 -8.69 20.45
N TYR A 123 -5.73 -7.63 20.63
CA TYR A 123 -6.10 -7.12 21.95
C TYR A 123 -6.87 -8.15 22.78
N GLN A 124 -7.83 -8.85 22.18
CA GLN A 124 -8.55 -9.93 22.86
C GLN A 124 -7.65 -11.14 23.15
N ARG A 125 -6.66 -11.42 22.30
CA ARG A 125 -5.76 -12.57 22.47
C ARG A 125 -4.73 -12.36 23.59
N TYR A 126 -4.23 -11.14 23.74
CA TYR A 126 -3.14 -10.81 24.67
C TYR A 126 -3.58 -9.90 25.82
N TRP A 127 -4.89 -9.86 26.12
CA TRP A 127 -5.46 -8.95 27.11
C TRP A 127 -4.81 -9.11 28.50
N GLU A 128 -4.49 -10.35 28.90
CA GLU A 128 -3.83 -10.68 30.17
C GLU A 128 -2.44 -10.05 30.29
N PHE A 129 -1.69 -10.02 29.19
CA PHE A 129 -0.35 -9.42 29.14
C PHE A 129 -0.42 -7.89 29.19
N LEU A 130 -1.38 -7.29 28.46
CA LEU A 130 -1.56 -5.84 28.44
C LEU A 130 -2.02 -5.29 29.80
N ALA A 131 -2.85 -6.03 30.54
CA ALA A 131 -3.33 -5.64 31.86
C ALA A 131 -2.19 -5.51 32.90
N GLN A 132 -1.08 -6.23 32.71
CA GLN A 132 0.07 -6.20 33.61
C GLN A 132 1.04 -5.04 33.33
N THR A 133 0.89 -4.36 32.19
CA THR A 133 1.78 -3.27 31.80
C THR A 133 1.33 -1.98 32.49
N PRO A 134 2.16 -1.33 33.32
CA PRO A 134 1.78 -0.07 33.94
C PRO A 134 1.62 0.99 32.85
N VAL A 135 0.41 1.54 32.71
CA VAL A 135 0.15 2.71 31.88
C VAL A 135 0.95 3.87 32.44
N ARG A 136 1.93 4.36 31.67
CA ARG A 136 2.72 5.55 32.04
C ARG A 136 1.77 6.75 32.06
N SER A 137 1.52 7.27 33.27
CA SER A 137 0.80 8.53 33.55
C SER A 137 1.62 9.74 33.13
#